data_AF-A0A3D5E640-F1
#
_entry.id   AF-A0A3D5E640-F1
#
_cell.length_a   1.000
_cell.length_b   1.000
_cell.length_c   1.000
_cell.angle_alpha   90.00
_cell.angle_beta   90.00
_cell.angle_gamma   90.00
#
_symmetry.space_group_name_H-M   'P 1'
#
loop_
_entity.id
_entity.type
_entity.pdbx_description
1 polymer ?
#
loop_
_entity_poly.entity_id
_entity_poly.type
_entity_poly.pdbx_seq_one_letter_code
_entity_poly.pdbx_strand_id
1 'polypeptide(L)'
;MYFRKNYRSCHVILFDGRCSLCVRSVKFLLCFDWFNMFLCLDFRQDDVLDLIKCVSLNQLENEMVLITNHGQIKSGYIAWRYIVNKLPIFFLMSLLLYFPLVTRIGNWLYSLVARSRMGLVHCPPGDCAVHKSANTSTYVIEGIDILSVYGIKIANSNM
;
A
#
# COMPACT_ATOMS: atom_id res chain seq x y z
N MET A 1 -23.19 -3.33 -2.27
CA MET A 1 -23.11 -3.87 -3.65
C MET A 1 -21.63 -4.00 -3.99
N TYR A 2 -21.06 -5.20 -3.85
CA TYR A 2 -19.63 -5.45 -4.02
C TYR A 2 -19.31 -5.65 -5.50
N PHE A 3 -18.52 -4.75 -6.09
CA PHE A 3 -17.96 -4.96 -7.42
C PHE A 3 -16.76 -5.90 -7.30
N ARG A 4 -16.95 -7.15 -7.72
CA ARG A 4 -15.86 -8.10 -7.93
C ARG A 4 -14.95 -7.54 -9.03
N LYS A 5 -13.80 -6.99 -8.66
CA LYS A 5 -12.79 -6.51 -9.61
C LYS A 5 -12.02 -7.72 -10.15
N ASN A 6 -11.95 -7.83 -11.48
CA ASN A 6 -11.21 -8.90 -12.15
C ASN A 6 -9.77 -8.41 -12.39
N TYR A 7 -8.83 -8.86 -11.55
CA TYR A 7 -7.45 -8.40 -11.58
C TYR A 7 -6.64 -9.19 -12.63
N ARG A 8 -6.18 -8.52 -13.69
CA ARG A 8 -5.37 -9.16 -14.76
C ARG A 8 -3.94 -9.47 -14.32
N SER A 9 -3.35 -8.57 -13.53
CA SER A 9 -2.02 -8.68 -12.92
C SER A 9 -2.08 -7.99 -11.57
N CYS A 10 -2.07 -8.75 -10.48
CA CYS A 10 -2.32 -8.20 -9.15
C CYS A 10 -1.03 -7.97 -8.37
N HIS A 11 -0.73 -6.70 -8.11
CA HIS A 11 0.26 -6.29 -7.11
C HIS A 11 -0.46 -6.00 -5.80
N VAL A 12 0.07 -6.49 -4.68
CA VAL A 12 -0.54 -6.31 -3.36
C VAL A 12 0.14 -5.17 -2.61
N ILE A 13 -0.64 -4.18 -2.19
CA ILE A 13 -0.20 -3.06 -1.36
C ILE A 13 -0.66 -3.31 0.07
N LEU A 14 0.29 -3.31 1.00
CA LEU A 14 0.06 -3.39 2.43
C LEU A 14 0.17 -2.00 3.03
N PHE A 15 -0.88 -1.55 3.68
CA PHE A 15 -0.96 -0.21 4.25
C PHE A 15 -1.61 -0.22 5.63
N ASP A 16 -1.42 0.87 6.36
CA ASP A 16 -2.01 1.09 7.68
C ASP A 16 -3.40 1.72 7.56
N GLY A 17 -4.46 0.97 7.88
CA GLY A 17 -5.84 1.48 7.88
C GLY A 17 -6.18 2.47 9.01
N ARG A 18 -5.38 2.58 10.07
CA ARG A 18 -5.53 3.59 11.13
C ARG A 18 -4.82 4.90 10.81
N CYS A 19 -3.94 4.94 9.82
CA CYS A 19 -3.25 6.15 9.40
C CYS A 19 -4.04 6.92 8.32
N SER A 20 -4.54 8.10 8.67
CA SER A 20 -5.35 8.92 7.74
C SER A 20 -4.61 9.33 6.46
N LEU A 21 -3.28 9.53 6.54
CA LEU A 21 -2.44 9.80 5.38
C LEU A 21 -2.35 8.56 4.48
N CYS A 22 -2.04 7.39 5.03
CA CYS A 22 -1.97 6.14 4.27
C CYS A 22 -3.30 5.82 3.58
N VAL A 23 -4.42 5.92 4.30
CA VAL A 23 -5.76 5.69 3.75
C VAL A 23 -6.06 6.66 2.60
N ARG A 24 -5.77 7.96 2.76
CA ARG A 24 -5.98 8.95 1.68
C ARG A 24 -5.11 8.65 0.46
N SER A 25 -3.83 8.34 0.66
CA SER A 25 -2.89 8.03 -0.41
C SER A 25 -3.32 6.78 -1.20
N VAL A 26 -3.77 5.73 -0.52
CA VAL A 26 -4.28 4.51 -1.17
C VAL A 26 -5.59 4.76 -1.91
N LYS A 27 -6.52 5.54 -1.33
CA LYS A 27 -7.76 5.92 -2.03
C LYS A 27 -7.46 6.73 -3.30
N PHE A 28 -6.55 7.70 -3.20
CA PHE A 28 -6.11 8.48 -4.34
C PHE A 28 -5.52 7.58 -5.44
N LEU A 29 -4.61 6.68 -5.07
CA LEU A 29 -4.02 5.69 -5.98
C LEU A 29 -5.09 4.88 -6.71
N LEU A 30 -6.09 4.35 -5.99
CA LEU A 30 -7.15 3.53 -6.57
C LEU A 30 -8.07 4.31 -7.53
N CYS A 31 -8.18 5.64 -7.40
CA CYS A 31 -8.89 6.47 -8.37
C CYS A 31 -8.18 6.49 -9.74
N PHE A 32 -6.86 6.30 -9.78
CA PHE A 32 -6.06 6.28 -11.01
C PHE A 32 -5.71 4.87 -11.49
N ASP A 33 -6.08 3.83 -10.74
CA ASP A 33 -5.87 2.43 -11.12
C ASP A 33 -6.91 1.97 -12.16
N TRP A 34 -6.81 2.52 -13.37
CA TRP A 34 -7.72 2.23 -14.47
C TRP A 34 -7.74 0.77 -14.90
N PHE A 35 -6.63 0.06 -14.70
CA PHE A 35 -6.47 -1.33 -15.12
C PHE A 35 -6.74 -2.34 -14.00
N ASN A 36 -7.12 -1.88 -12.80
CA ASN A 36 -7.30 -2.72 -11.62
C ASN A 36 -6.08 -3.64 -11.41
N MET A 37 -4.89 -3.04 -11.29
CA MET A 37 -3.63 -3.77 -11.08
C MET A 37 -3.24 -3.90 -9.61
N PHE A 38 -3.88 -3.14 -8.72
CA PHE A 38 -3.50 -3.10 -7.31
C PHE A 38 -4.59 -3.61 -6.38
N LEU A 39 -4.25 -4.59 -5.54
CA LEU A 39 -5.05 -5.01 -4.39
C LEU A 39 -4.48 -4.36 -3.14
N CYS A 40 -5.29 -3.61 -2.41
CA CYS A 40 -4.85 -2.95 -1.18
C CYS A 40 -5.41 -3.69 0.03
N LEU A 41 -4.51 -4.15 0.92
CA LEU A 41 -4.85 -4.85 2.15
C LEU A 41 -4.39 -4.03 3.35
N ASP A 42 -5.28 -3.92 4.34
CA ASP A 42 -4.94 -3.35 5.63
C ASP A 42 -4.24 -4.42 6.47
N PHE A 43 -2.97 -4.20 6.81
CA PHE A 43 -2.23 -5.18 7.61
C PHE A 43 -2.73 -5.26 9.06
N ARG A 44 -3.63 -4.40 9.51
CA ARG A 44 -4.20 -4.48 10.86
C ARG A 44 -5.31 -5.52 11.00
N GLN A 45 -5.71 -6.15 9.91
CA GLN A 45 -6.66 -7.27 9.93
C GLN A 45 -5.92 -8.57 10.23
N ASP A 46 -6.39 -9.34 11.20
CA ASP A 46 -5.71 -10.55 11.67
C ASP A 46 -5.50 -11.57 10.53
N ASP A 47 -6.53 -11.80 9.70
CA ASP A 47 -6.46 -12.68 8.54
C ASP A 47 -5.37 -12.26 7.51
N VAL A 48 -5.11 -10.95 7.39
CA VAL A 48 -4.08 -10.40 6.48
C VAL A 48 -2.69 -10.63 7.07
N LEU A 49 -2.52 -10.48 8.38
CA LEU A 49 -1.26 -10.76 9.07
C LEU A 49 -0.89 -12.23 8.96
N ASP A 50 -1.87 -13.14 9.13
CA ASP A 50 -1.64 -14.58 9.01
C ASP A 50 -1.22 -14.98 7.59
N LEU A 51 -1.70 -14.24 6.59
CA LEU A 51 -1.37 -14.45 5.19
C LEU A 51 0.06 -13.98 4.83
N ILE A 52 0.56 -12.95 5.50
CA ILE A 52 1.82 -12.28 5.15
C ILE A 52 2.91 -12.71 6.13
N LYS A 53 3.68 -13.73 5.74
CA LYS A 53 4.86 -14.18 6.49
C LYS A 53 6.14 -13.55 5.96
N CYS A 54 6.12 -13.11 4.70
CA CYS A 54 7.24 -12.53 3.98
C CYS A 54 7.67 -11.12 4.43
N VAL A 55 6.95 -10.48 5.35
CA VAL A 55 7.23 -9.12 5.79
C VAL A 55 7.07 -9.03 7.30
N SER A 56 8.05 -8.45 7.99
CA SER A 56 7.97 -8.26 9.44
C SER A 56 6.95 -7.16 9.80
N LEU A 57 6.27 -7.32 10.94
CA LEU A 57 5.39 -6.28 11.50
C LEU A 57 6.10 -4.93 11.62
N ASN A 58 7.35 -4.92 12.10
CA ASN A 58 8.14 -3.70 12.24
C ASN A 58 8.33 -2.98 10.88
N GLN A 59 8.47 -3.72 9.79
CA GLN A 59 8.55 -3.13 8.46
C GLN A 59 7.21 -2.53 8.01
N LEU A 60 6.09 -3.21 8.27
CA LEU A 60 4.74 -2.71 7.96
C LEU A 60 4.38 -1.47 8.79
N GLU A 61 4.81 -1.43 10.04
CA GLU A 61 4.67 -0.26 10.88
C GLU A 61 5.52 0.91 10.42
N ASN A 62 6.68 0.64 9.79
CA ASN A 62 7.63 1.67 9.35
C ASN A 62 7.38 2.18 7.93
N GLU A 63 6.89 1.37 7.01
CA GLU A 63 6.77 1.74 5.60
C GLU A 63 5.56 1.07 4.94
N MET A 64 5.03 1.73 3.91
CA MET A 64 4.11 1.05 3.00
C MET A 64 4.89 -0.02 2.22
N VAL A 65 4.33 -1.22 2.13
CA VAL A 65 4.95 -2.35 1.44
C VAL A 65 4.12 -2.75 0.23
N LEU A 66 4.80 -3.08 -0.85
CA LEU A 66 4.25 -3.58 -2.10
C LEU A 66 4.86 -4.95 -2.37
N ILE A 67 4.01 -5.94 -2.60
CA ILE A 67 4.39 -7.26 -3.09
C ILE A 67 3.96 -7.35 -4.55
N THR A 68 4.90 -7.55 -5.45
CA THR A 68 4.57 -7.69 -6.88
C THR A 68 3.91 -9.05 -7.14
N ASN A 69 3.22 -9.18 -8.27
CA ASN A 69 2.71 -10.45 -8.78
C ASN A 69 3.80 -11.53 -8.97
N HIS A 70 5.08 -11.12 -9.03
CA HIS A 70 6.24 -12.01 -9.10
C HIS A 70 6.88 -12.30 -7.72
N GLY A 71 6.26 -11.86 -6.62
CA GLY A 71 6.75 -12.05 -5.26
C GLY A 71 7.91 -11.15 -4.85
N GLN A 72 8.21 -10.08 -5.61
CA GLN A 72 9.21 -9.11 -5.18
C GLN A 72 8.61 -8.16 -4.14
N ILE A 73 9.32 -8.00 -3.03
CA ILE A 73 8.94 -7.07 -1.97
C ILE A 73 9.62 -5.73 -2.23
N LYS A 74 8.83 -4.65 -2.24
CA LYS A 74 9.32 -3.26 -2.34
C LYS A 74 8.70 -2.47 -1.20
N SER A 75 9.45 -1.59 -0.56
CA SER A 75 8.92 -0.74 0.50
C SER A 75 9.25 0.72 0.26
N GLY A 76 8.54 1.59 0.98
CA GLY A 76 8.81 3.01 1.03
C GLY A 76 8.73 3.73 -0.32
N TYR A 77 9.69 4.62 -0.58
CA TYR A 77 9.78 5.34 -1.86
C TYR A 77 9.90 4.40 -3.06
N ILE A 78 10.59 3.27 -2.92
CA ILE A 78 10.76 2.29 -4.01
C ILE A 78 9.41 1.68 -4.39
N ALA A 79 8.56 1.39 -3.40
CA ALA A 79 7.19 0.93 -3.64
C ALA A 79 6.37 1.99 -4.38
N TRP A 80 6.38 3.25 -3.90
CA TRP A 80 5.66 4.35 -4.54
C TRP A 80 6.12 4.60 -5.98
N ARG A 81 7.43 4.64 -6.22
CA ARG A 81 8.02 4.77 -7.55
C ARG A 81 7.52 3.68 -8.50
N TYR A 82 7.46 2.43 -8.02
CA TYR A 82 6.95 1.31 -8.80
C TYR A 82 5.47 1.48 -9.14
N ILE A 83 4.64 1.85 -8.16
CA ILE A 83 3.20 2.06 -8.35
C ILE A 83 2.96 3.17 -9.38
N VAL A 84 3.58 4.34 -9.19
CA VAL A 84 3.41 5.51 -10.05
C VAL A 84 3.79 5.19 -11.50
N ASN A 85 4.82 4.36 -11.71
CA ASN A 85 5.21 3.90 -13.04
C ASN A 85 4.17 3.03 -13.74
N LYS A 86 3.30 2.34 -12.99
CA LYS A 86 2.21 1.53 -13.54
C LYS A 86 0.94 2.34 -13.81
N LEU A 87 0.81 3.54 -13.27
CA LEU A 87 -0.36 4.38 -13.48
C LEU A 87 -0.20 5.19 -14.78
N PRO A 88 -1.07 5.02 -15.80
CA PRO A 88 -0.89 5.64 -17.11
C PRO A 88 -0.78 7.17 -17.06
N ILE A 89 -1.62 7.81 -16.24
CA ILE A 89 -1.64 9.26 -16.06
C ILE A 89 -0.30 9.77 -15.52
N PHE A 90 0.37 8.99 -14.68
CA PHE A 90 1.62 9.42 -14.05
C PHE A 90 2.85 8.89 -14.77
N PHE A 91 2.72 8.31 -15.95
CA PHE A 91 3.85 7.72 -16.67
C PHE A 91 5.00 8.72 -16.89
N LEU A 92 4.69 9.93 -17.37
CA LEU A 92 5.71 10.96 -17.62
C LEU A 92 6.40 11.39 -16.32
N MET A 93 5.62 11.58 -15.26
CA MET A 93 6.15 11.90 -13.94
C MET A 93 7.01 10.76 -13.39
N SER A 94 6.60 9.51 -13.63
CA SER A 94 7.34 8.32 -13.18
C SER A 94 8.76 8.29 -13.72
N LEU A 95 8.98 8.74 -14.97
CA LEU A 95 10.31 8.77 -15.57
C LEU A 95 11.27 9.67 -14.76
N LEU A 96 10.79 10.81 -14.26
CA LEU A 96 11.57 11.70 -13.41
C LEU A 96 11.93 11.04 -12.06
N LEU A 97 11.05 10.21 -11.50
CA LEU A 97 11.30 9.52 -10.22
C LEU A 97 12.45 8.48 -10.30
N TYR A 98 12.80 8.01 -11.50
CA TYR A 98 13.94 7.10 -11.70
C TYR A 98 15.28 7.83 -11.85
N PHE A 99 15.29 9.16 -11.96
CA PHE A 99 16.52 9.92 -12.02
C PHE A 99 17.29 9.80 -10.69
N PRO A 100 18.62 9.59 -10.70
CA PRO A 100 19.39 9.25 -9.50
C PRO A 100 19.31 10.32 -8.41
N LEU A 101 19.33 11.61 -8.79
CA LEU A 101 19.19 12.71 -7.84
C LEU A 101 17.80 12.71 -7.17
N VAL A 102 16.75 12.49 -7.97
CA VAL A 102 15.37 12.44 -7.50
C VAL A 102 15.15 11.24 -6.59
N THR A 103 15.79 10.09 -6.88
CA THR A 103 15.71 8.92 -6.01
C THR A 103 16.27 9.21 -4.62
N ARG A 104 17.41 9.90 -4.52
CA ARG A 104 18.03 10.24 -3.24
C ARG A 104 17.16 11.23 -2.44
N ILE A 105 16.65 12.26 -3.10
CA ILE A 105 15.76 13.25 -2.49
C ILE A 105 14.42 12.61 -2.10
N GLY A 106 13.87 11.76 -2.95
CA GLY A 106 12.61 11.06 -2.75
C GLY A 106 12.65 10.10 -1.56
N ASN A 107 13.74 9.34 -1.41
CA ASN A 107 13.96 8.50 -0.22
C ASN A 107 14.00 9.34 1.07
N TRP A 108 14.73 10.46 1.05
CA TRP A 108 14.81 11.36 2.20
C TRP A 108 13.45 11.98 2.54
N LEU A 109 12.76 12.54 1.54
CA LEU A 109 11.44 13.14 1.72
C LEU A 109 10.41 12.11 2.20
N TYR A 110 10.43 10.91 1.61
CA TYR A 110 9.58 9.81 2.06
C TYR A 110 9.84 9.49 3.53
N SER A 111 11.11 9.39 3.94
CA SER A 111 11.45 9.11 5.34
C SER A 111 10.94 10.18 6.30
N LEU A 112 10.92 11.45 5.89
CA LEU A 112 10.36 12.54 6.69
C LEU A 112 8.84 12.40 6.84
N VAL A 113 8.13 12.11 5.75
CA VAL A 113 6.67 11.91 5.75
C VAL A 113 6.30 10.64 6.53
N ALA A 114 7.05 9.56 6.37
CA ALA A 114 6.83 8.31 7.08
C ALA A 114 7.03 8.48 8.59
N ARG A 115 8.02 9.28 9.02
CA ARG A 115 8.20 9.66 10.43
C ARG A 115 7.08 10.57 10.94
N SER A 116 6.65 11.53 10.12
CA SER A 116 5.59 12.46 10.49
C SER A 116 4.19 11.84 10.45
N ARG A 117 3.98 10.65 9.87
CA ARG A 117 2.68 9.97 9.90
C ARG A 117 2.15 9.73 11.32
N MET A 118 3.06 9.60 12.30
CA MET A 118 2.73 9.50 13.72
C MET A 118 2.42 10.87 14.36
N GLY A 119 2.93 11.96 13.78
CA GLY A 119 2.76 13.34 14.28
C GLY A 119 1.73 14.20 13.54
N LEU A 120 1.23 13.75 12.38
CA LEU A 120 0.14 14.41 11.62
C LEU A 120 -1.25 14.12 12.20
N VAL A 121 -1.32 13.42 13.33
CA VAL A 121 -2.50 13.37 14.20
C VAL A 121 -2.44 14.59 15.13
N HIS A 122 -2.70 15.78 14.60
CA HIS A 122 -3.11 16.90 15.44
C HIS A 122 -4.56 16.61 15.88
N CYS A 123 -4.70 15.91 17.01
CA CYS A 123 -5.97 15.89 17.72
C CYS A 123 -6.03 17.14 18.61
N PRO A 124 -7.06 18.00 18.46
CA PRO A 124 -7.36 19.01 19.47
C PRO A 124 -7.59 18.33 20.83
N PRO A 125 -7.21 18.96 21.96
CA PRO A 125 -7.42 18.37 23.27
C PRO A 125 -8.92 18.17 23.52
N GLY A 126 -9.34 16.91 23.67
CA GLY A 126 -10.73 16.53 23.98
C GLY A 126 -11.39 15.59 22.98
N ASP A 127 -10.82 15.37 21.79
CA ASP A 127 -11.51 14.68 20.70
C ASP A 127 -10.78 13.43 20.17
N CYS A 128 -9.91 12.82 20.98
CA CYS A 128 -9.41 11.47 20.73
C CYS A 128 -10.49 10.40 21.02
N ALA A 129 -11.72 10.64 20.56
CA ALA A 129 -12.64 9.56 20.31
C ALA A 129 -12.07 8.79 19.13
N VAL A 130 -11.65 7.55 19.38
CA VAL A 130 -11.32 6.50 18.42
C VAL A 130 -11.93 6.83 17.06
N HIS A 131 -11.11 7.29 16.11
CA HIS A 131 -11.57 7.49 14.75
C HIS A 131 -12.15 6.16 14.31
N LYS A 132 -13.49 6.08 14.27
CA LYS A 132 -14.21 4.99 13.65
C LYS A 132 -13.55 4.80 12.30
N SER A 133 -12.98 3.61 12.12
CA SER A 133 -12.47 3.09 10.86
C SER A 133 -13.31 3.73 9.77
N ALA A 134 -12.74 4.68 9.03
CA ALA A 134 -13.46 5.29 7.94
C ALA A 134 -13.94 4.12 7.13
N ASN A 135 -15.27 3.95 6.96
CA ASN A 135 -15.90 2.86 6.23
C ASN A 135 -15.16 2.71 4.89
N THR A 136 -14.10 1.92 4.93
CA THR A 136 -13.17 1.68 3.85
C THR A 136 -13.65 0.33 3.46
N SER A 137 -14.66 0.36 2.58
CA SER A 137 -15.39 -0.78 2.06
C SER A 137 -14.58 -2.02 2.31
N THR A 138 -14.96 -2.72 3.38
CA THR A 138 -14.32 -3.90 3.89
C THR A 138 -14.00 -4.73 2.65
N TYR A 139 -12.73 -4.82 2.26
CA TYR A 139 -12.32 -5.83 1.29
C TYR A 139 -12.39 -7.12 2.10
N VAL A 140 -13.62 -7.63 2.23
CA VAL A 140 -13.89 -8.88 2.90
C VAL A 140 -13.07 -9.91 2.14
N ILE A 141 -12.31 -10.69 2.90
CA ILE A 141 -11.41 -11.74 2.40
C ILE A 141 -12.21 -12.86 1.70
N GLU A 142 -13.54 -12.81 1.81
CA GLU A 142 -14.49 -13.56 0.98
C GLU A 142 -14.44 -13.11 -0.49
N GLY A 143 -13.55 -13.73 -1.26
CA GLY A 143 -13.50 -13.60 -2.71
C GLY A 143 -12.19 -13.07 -3.27
N ILE A 144 -11.10 -13.10 -2.50
CA ILE A 144 -9.78 -12.85 -3.07
C ILE A 144 -9.44 -14.00 -4.03
N ASP A 145 -9.55 -13.75 -5.34
CA ASP A 145 -9.16 -14.74 -6.36
C ASP A 145 -7.69 -15.16 -6.16
N ILE A 146 -7.36 -16.43 -6.42
CA ILE A 146 -6.02 -17.01 -6.18
C ILE A 146 -4.90 -16.19 -6.86
N LEU A 147 -5.18 -15.64 -8.05
CA LEU A 147 -4.28 -14.76 -8.80
C LEU A 147 -3.91 -13.49 -8.01
N SER A 148 -4.82 -12.99 -7.20
CA SER A 148 -4.63 -11.75 -6.44
C SER A 148 -3.68 -11.91 -5.25
N VAL A 149 -3.55 -13.14 -4.73
CA VAL A 149 -2.63 -13.49 -3.62
C VAL A 149 -1.39 -14.23 -4.11
N TYR A 150 -1.32 -14.58 -5.39
CA TYR A 150 -0.24 -15.41 -5.92
C TYR A 150 1.16 -14.80 -5.67
N GLY A 151 1.29 -13.48 -5.78
CA GLY A 151 2.52 -12.77 -5.43
C GLY A 151 2.92 -12.95 -3.97
N ILE A 152 1.97 -12.92 -3.02
CA ILE A 152 2.24 -13.19 -1.59
C ILE A 152 2.71 -14.64 -1.40
N LYS A 153 2.08 -15.60 -2.09
CA LYS A 153 2.50 -17.01 -2.01
C LYS A 153 3.95 -17.21 -2.46
N ILE A 154 4.33 -16.60 -3.59
CA ILE A 154 5.73 -16.63 -4.07
C ILE A 154 6.67 -15.95 -3.08
N ALA A 155 6.29 -14.78 -2.55
CA ALA A 155 7.11 -14.05 -1.60
C ALA A 155 7.33 -14.86 -0.30
N ASN A 156 6.28 -15.52 0.20
CA ASN A 156 6.36 -16.39 1.38
C ASN A 156 7.23 -17.64 1.14
N SER A 157 7.27 -18.20 -0.08
CA SER A 157 8.07 -19.39 -0.39
C SER A 157 9.57 -19.11 -0.61
N ASN A 158 9.94 -17.84 -0.77
CA ASN A 158 11.32 -17.40 -0.99
C ASN A 158 12.04 -16.96 0.30
N MET A 159 11.36 -17.10 1.46
CA MET A 159 11.96 -16.93 2.79
C MET A 159 12.58 -18.22 3.30
#